data_AF-A0A5J6PBR9-F1
#
_entry.id   AF-A0A5J6PBR9-F1
#
_cell.length_a   1.000
_cell.length_b   1.000
_cell.length_c   1.000
_cell.angle_alpha   90.00
_cell.angle_beta   90.00
_cell.angle_gamma   90.00
#
_symmetry.space_group_name_H-M   'P 1'
#
loop_
_entity.id
_entity.type
_entity.pdbx_description
1 polymer ?
#
loop_
_entity_poly.entity_id
_entity_poly.type
_entity_poly.pdbx_seq_one_letter_code
_entity_poly.pdbx_strand_id
1 'polypeptide(L)'
;MKLRVLLLAILSGTSCISIAEIPRAYRIIADYYGMPADVFFSVTMQESGRSNDGKLLPWPWTLNIDEKPFFFETREEAEAALINAMTDAARQGRIGKVAVGLGQIYMPAHVDNFKSPLQALDPTINLNYAANLLVKHYLSTVEQGSPDWWVAVGKYYSPGDGPKGRAQAASYRQMVFNRCLRFSERCYEYGQSMAPRQEGGAG
;
A
#
# COMPACT_ATOMS: atom_id res chain seq x y z
N MET A 1 -4.37 50.56 48.34
CA MET A 1 -3.72 49.68 47.35
C MET A 1 -4.26 48.26 47.50
N LYS A 2 -5.07 47.76 46.55
CA LYS A 2 -5.37 46.32 46.44
C LYS A 2 -5.14 45.91 44.98
N LEU A 3 -4.09 45.13 44.79
CA LEU A 3 -3.61 44.60 43.52
C LEU A 3 -4.61 43.56 43.01
N ARG A 4 -5.15 43.72 41.80
CA ARG A 4 -5.96 42.69 41.12
C ARG A 4 -5.06 41.94 40.15
N VAL A 5 -4.81 40.67 40.46
CA VAL A 5 -4.06 39.73 39.61
C VAL A 5 -4.92 39.40 38.39
N LEU A 6 -4.38 39.62 37.20
CA LEU A 6 -5.01 39.26 35.93
C LEU A 6 -4.70 37.77 35.65
N LEU A 7 -5.71 36.89 35.71
CA LEU A 7 -5.56 35.50 35.27
C LEU A 7 -5.56 35.45 33.74
N LEU A 8 -4.44 35.07 33.13
CA LEU A 8 -4.38 34.68 31.72
C LEU A 8 -4.98 33.27 31.58
N ALA A 9 -6.14 33.16 30.95
CA ALA A 9 -6.70 31.88 30.54
C ALA A 9 -5.95 31.39 29.28
N ILE A 10 -5.12 30.35 29.45
CA ILE A 10 -4.48 29.66 28.34
C ILE A 10 -5.55 28.80 27.65
N LEU A 11 -6.09 29.26 26.51
CA LEU A 11 -6.88 28.40 25.63
C LEU A 11 -5.94 27.39 24.96
N SER A 12 -5.84 26.20 25.54
CA SER A 12 -5.25 25.05 24.86
C SER A 12 -6.16 24.64 23.70
N GLY A 13 -5.84 25.10 22.49
CA GLY A 13 -6.47 24.61 21.27
C GLY A 13 -6.11 23.13 21.08
N THR A 14 -7.03 22.23 21.41
CA THR A 14 -6.92 20.83 21.02
C THR A 14 -7.14 20.73 19.52
N SER A 15 -6.07 20.71 18.74
CA SER A 15 -6.11 20.28 17.35
C SER A 15 -6.64 18.86 17.32
N CYS A 16 -7.88 18.67 16.88
CA CYS A 16 -8.44 17.35 16.66
C CYS A 16 -7.66 16.74 15.49
N ILE A 17 -6.79 15.77 15.78
CA ILE A 17 -6.16 14.95 14.75
C ILE A 17 -7.27 14.07 14.20
N SER A 18 -7.84 14.46 13.05
CA SER A 18 -8.72 13.57 12.30
C SER A 18 -7.88 12.37 11.87
N ILE A 19 -8.09 11.21 12.51
CA ILE A 19 -7.61 9.94 11.97
C ILE A 19 -8.16 9.85 10.55
N ALA A 20 -7.27 9.67 9.57
CA ALA A 20 -7.70 9.46 8.20
C ALA A 20 -8.50 8.16 8.15
N GLU A 21 -9.81 8.28 7.95
CA GLU A 21 -10.69 7.11 7.83
C GLU A 21 -10.32 6.35 6.55
N ILE A 22 -10.22 5.02 6.64
CA ILE A 22 -9.99 4.16 5.46
C ILE A 22 -11.13 4.38 4.46
N PRO A 23 -10.86 4.80 3.21
CA PRO A 23 -11.93 5.10 2.26
C PRO A 23 -12.80 3.87 1.97
N ARG A 24 -14.11 4.10 1.76
CA ARG A 24 -15.13 3.05 1.64
C ARG A 24 -14.79 1.97 0.60
N ALA A 25 -14.21 2.33 -0.55
CA ALA A 25 -13.84 1.38 -1.59
C ALA A 25 -12.86 0.30 -1.08
N TYR A 26 -11.88 0.68 -0.26
CA TYR A 26 -10.93 -0.27 0.33
C TYR A 26 -11.61 -1.21 1.31
N ARG A 27 -12.55 -0.72 2.11
CA ARG A 27 -13.31 -1.58 3.03
C ARG A 27 -14.17 -2.59 2.30
N ILE A 28 -14.87 -2.18 1.23
CA ILE A 28 -15.71 -3.08 0.43
C ILE A 28 -14.87 -4.19 -0.21
N ILE A 29 -13.75 -3.83 -0.84
CA ILE A 29 -12.88 -4.82 -1.49
C ILE A 29 -12.23 -5.72 -0.43
N ALA A 30 -11.75 -5.14 0.68
CA ALA A 30 -11.14 -5.91 1.75
C ALA A 30 -12.11 -6.94 2.34
N ASP A 31 -13.36 -6.55 2.58
CA ASP A 31 -14.44 -7.44 3.05
C ASP A 31 -14.74 -8.56 2.04
N TYR A 32 -14.89 -8.22 0.76
CA TYR A 32 -15.13 -9.20 -0.31
C TYR A 32 -14.04 -10.28 -0.40
N TYR A 33 -12.77 -9.90 -0.18
CA TYR A 33 -11.63 -10.82 -0.21
C TYR A 33 -11.27 -11.40 1.16
N GLY A 34 -12.00 -11.06 2.23
CA GLY A 34 -11.74 -11.55 3.58
C GLY A 34 -10.39 -11.10 4.18
N MET A 35 -9.92 -9.90 3.82
CA MET A 35 -8.67 -9.32 4.34
C MET A 35 -8.91 -8.12 5.27
N PRO A 36 -7.98 -7.79 6.17
CA PRO A 36 -8.07 -6.58 6.97
C PRO A 36 -7.95 -5.33 6.09
N ALA A 37 -8.93 -4.42 6.21
CA ALA A 37 -8.91 -3.16 5.47
C ALA A 37 -7.68 -2.29 5.80
N ASP A 38 -7.18 -2.35 7.05
CA ASP A 38 -5.98 -1.63 7.46
C ASP A 38 -4.73 -2.09 6.69
N VAL A 39 -4.59 -3.41 6.50
CA VAL A 39 -3.50 -4.01 5.72
C VAL A 39 -3.63 -3.58 4.25
N PHE A 40 -4.79 -3.77 3.64
CA PHE A 40 -4.97 -3.47 2.22
C PHE A 40 -4.75 -1.97 1.91
N PHE A 41 -5.32 -1.11 2.74
CA PHE A 41 -5.15 0.33 2.57
C PHE A 41 -3.70 0.78 2.80
N SER A 42 -3.01 0.23 3.81
CA SER A 42 -1.59 0.56 4.03
C SER A 42 -0.69 0.11 2.88
N VAL A 43 -0.95 -1.03 2.24
CA VAL A 43 -0.25 -1.47 1.01
C VAL A 43 -0.44 -0.44 -0.10
N THR A 44 -1.67 -0.12 -0.47
CA THR A 44 -1.92 0.82 -1.59
C THR A 44 -1.41 2.24 -1.31
N MET A 45 -1.42 2.66 -0.05
CA MET A 45 -0.77 3.90 0.37
C MET A 45 0.75 3.87 0.27
N GLN A 46 1.39 2.72 0.44
CA GLN A 46 2.82 2.54 0.22
C GLN A 46 3.16 2.52 -1.26
N GLU A 47 2.29 1.91 -2.08
CA GLU A 47 2.50 1.74 -3.52
C GLU A 47 2.28 3.02 -4.33
N SER A 48 1.20 3.77 -4.06
CA SER A 48 0.80 4.91 -4.88
C SER A 48 0.40 6.15 -4.07
N GLY A 49 0.80 6.23 -2.81
CA GLY A 49 0.48 7.35 -1.94
C GLY A 49 1.01 8.69 -2.47
N ARG A 50 0.10 9.64 -2.72
CA ARG A 50 0.41 11.03 -3.08
C ARG A 50 -0.19 11.98 -2.05
N SER A 51 0.59 12.96 -1.61
CA SER A 51 0.06 14.04 -0.77
C SER A 51 -0.63 15.06 -1.66
N ASN A 52 -1.91 15.31 -1.41
CA ASN A 52 -2.68 16.39 -2.03
C ASN A 52 -3.52 17.09 -0.96
N ASP A 53 -3.44 18.42 -0.89
CA ASP A 53 -4.16 19.25 0.11
C ASP A 53 -4.01 18.76 1.56
N GLY A 54 -2.80 18.34 1.94
CA GLY A 54 -2.49 17.85 3.28
C GLY A 54 -3.02 16.44 3.58
N LYS A 55 -3.62 15.76 2.59
CA LYS A 55 -4.08 14.37 2.71
C LYS A 55 -3.19 13.46 1.86
N LEU A 56 -2.63 12.45 2.50
CA LEU A 56 -1.94 11.37 1.81
C LEU A 56 -2.97 10.29 1.46
N LEU A 57 -3.20 10.06 0.17
CA LEU A 57 -4.11 9.02 -0.33
C LEU A 57 -3.46 8.29 -1.51
N PRO A 58 -3.85 7.03 -1.79
CA PRO A 58 -3.38 6.33 -2.98
C PRO A 58 -3.92 7.04 -4.23
N TRP A 59 -3.06 7.26 -5.21
CA TRP A 59 -3.39 8.01 -6.42
C TRP A 59 -3.56 7.07 -7.63
N PRO A 60 -4.73 7.05 -8.29
CA PRO A 60 -5.06 6.01 -9.26
C PRO A 60 -4.26 6.11 -10.57
N TRP A 61 -3.83 7.31 -10.92
CA TRP A 61 -3.09 7.57 -12.16
C TRP A 61 -1.59 7.65 -11.87
N THR A 62 -1.10 6.67 -11.11
CA THR A 62 0.32 6.53 -10.77
C THR A 62 0.95 5.48 -11.68
N LEU A 63 2.08 5.81 -12.28
CA LEU A 63 2.94 4.84 -12.96
C LEU A 63 4.33 4.85 -12.31
N ASN A 64 4.92 3.67 -12.15
CA ASN A 64 6.36 3.56 -11.93
C ASN A 64 6.98 3.02 -13.22
N ILE A 65 7.79 3.82 -13.90
CA ILE A 65 8.45 3.46 -15.17
C ILE A 65 9.94 3.38 -14.91
N ASP A 66 10.53 2.19 -15.07
CA ASP A 66 11.96 1.95 -14.83
C ASP A 66 12.42 2.50 -13.46
N GLU A 67 11.67 2.14 -12.40
CA GLU A 67 11.90 2.51 -10.99
C GLU A 67 11.66 4.00 -10.66
N LYS A 68 11.10 4.78 -11.59
CA LYS A 68 10.77 6.20 -11.39
C LYS A 68 9.26 6.41 -11.27
N PRO A 69 8.76 6.99 -10.17
CA PRO A 69 7.35 7.26 -10.01
C PRO A 69 6.91 8.51 -10.80
N PHE A 70 5.74 8.43 -11.39
CA PHE A 70 5.03 9.50 -12.08
C PHE A 70 3.57 9.53 -11.62
N PHE A 71 3.08 10.71 -11.30
CA PHE A 71 1.70 10.94 -10.86
C PHE A 71 1.05 11.89 -11.87
N PHE A 72 0.04 11.40 -12.58
CA PHE A 72 -0.67 12.17 -13.61
C PHE A 72 -1.95 12.78 -13.05
N GLU A 73 -2.44 13.88 -13.63
CA GLU A 73 -3.67 14.55 -13.16
C GLU A 73 -4.93 13.96 -13.76
N THR A 74 -4.80 13.13 -14.80
CA THR A 74 -5.93 12.47 -15.44
C THR A 74 -5.58 11.05 -15.83
N ARG A 75 -6.63 10.25 -16.09
CA ARG A 75 -6.47 8.89 -16.60
C ARG A 75 -5.82 8.93 -17.99
N GLU A 76 -6.22 9.86 -18.84
CA GLU A 76 -5.79 9.99 -20.22
C GLU A 76 -4.28 10.29 -20.31
N GLU A 77 -3.76 11.14 -19.42
CA GLU A 77 -2.32 11.40 -19.29
C GLU A 77 -1.54 10.14 -18.89
N ALA A 78 -2.05 9.37 -17.92
CA ALA A 78 -1.43 8.11 -17.53
C ALA A 78 -1.51 7.05 -18.64
N GLU A 79 -2.61 6.97 -19.37
CA GLU A 79 -2.74 6.06 -20.52
C GLU A 79 -1.72 6.40 -21.61
N ALA A 80 -1.58 7.68 -21.96
CA ALA A 80 -0.60 8.14 -22.95
C ALA A 80 0.84 7.81 -22.50
N ALA A 81 1.18 8.08 -21.25
CA ALA A 81 2.50 7.75 -20.70
C ALA A 81 2.77 6.24 -20.67
N LEU A 82 1.77 5.43 -20.30
CA LEU A 82 1.87 3.97 -20.30
C LEU A 82 2.08 3.42 -21.71
N ILE A 83 1.32 3.89 -22.69
CA ILE A 83 1.46 3.50 -24.11
C ILE A 83 2.86 3.83 -24.62
N ASN A 84 3.35 5.04 -24.33
CA ASN A 84 4.69 5.48 -24.74
C ASN A 84 5.77 4.58 -24.14
N ALA A 85 5.74 4.37 -22.81
CA ALA A 85 6.72 3.54 -22.12
C ALA A 85 6.74 2.09 -22.64
N MET A 86 5.57 1.50 -22.89
CA MET A 86 5.44 0.15 -23.42
C MET A 86 5.91 0.06 -24.88
N THR A 87 5.60 1.07 -25.69
CA THR A 87 5.99 1.12 -27.10
C THR A 87 7.50 1.29 -27.25
N ASP A 88 8.12 2.15 -26.45
CA ASP A 88 9.57 2.36 -26.47
C ASP A 88 10.34 1.13 -25.99
N ALA A 89 9.80 0.41 -25.00
CA ALA A 89 10.32 -0.88 -24.60
C ALA A 89 10.21 -1.92 -25.72
N ALA A 90 9.06 -2.02 -26.38
CA ALA A 90 8.85 -2.95 -27.49
C ALA A 90 9.78 -2.67 -28.67
N ARG A 91 10.04 -1.40 -29.00
CA ARG A 91 11.03 -1.00 -30.02
C ARG A 91 12.45 -1.47 -29.71
N GLN A 92 12.75 -1.68 -28.42
CA GLN A 92 14.03 -2.19 -27.93
C GLN A 92 14.01 -3.72 -27.71
N GLY A 93 12.94 -4.41 -28.12
CA GLY A 93 12.80 -5.86 -27.97
C GLY A 93 12.61 -6.32 -26.52
N ARG A 94 12.12 -5.45 -25.63
CA ARG A 94 11.91 -5.76 -24.20
C ARG A 94 10.46 -5.49 -23.78
N ILE A 95 10.05 -6.08 -22.67
CA ILE A 95 8.82 -5.71 -21.98
C ILE A 95 9.06 -4.42 -21.19
N GLY A 96 8.09 -3.49 -21.23
CA GLY A 96 8.16 -2.26 -20.43
C GLY A 96 8.13 -2.58 -18.95
N LYS A 97 9.14 -2.15 -18.21
CA LYS A 97 9.19 -2.25 -16.74
C LYS A 97 8.32 -1.15 -16.14
N VAL A 98 7.02 -1.37 -16.20
CA VAL A 98 6.02 -0.43 -15.71
C VAL A 98 5.18 -1.08 -14.62
N ALA A 99 5.02 -0.41 -13.48
CA ALA A 99 4.02 -0.74 -12.47
C ALA A 99 2.86 0.27 -12.55
N VAL A 100 1.63 -0.22 -12.46
CA VAL A 100 0.44 0.57 -12.84
C VAL A 100 -0.54 0.72 -11.66
N GLY A 101 -1.01 1.95 -11.44
CA GLY A 101 -2.19 2.27 -10.66
C GLY A 101 -2.04 2.12 -9.14
N LEU A 102 -3.17 2.00 -8.46
CA LEU A 102 -3.28 2.08 -6.99
C LEU A 102 -2.41 1.04 -6.25
N GLY A 103 -2.37 -0.19 -6.75
CA GLY A 103 -1.57 -1.29 -6.20
C GLY A 103 -0.24 -1.51 -6.92
N GLN A 104 0.15 -0.63 -7.85
CA GLN A 104 1.40 -0.74 -8.63
C GLN A 104 1.59 -2.15 -9.24
N ILE A 105 0.63 -2.59 -10.06
CA ILE A 105 0.69 -3.92 -10.69
C ILE A 105 1.84 -3.94 -11.69
N TYR A 106 2.85 -4.77 -11.44
CA TYR A 106 4.06 -4.83 -12.26
C TYR A 106 3.82 -5.58 -13.58
N MET A 107 3.79 -4.86 -14.68
CA MET A 107 3.40 -5.38 -16.00
C MET A 107 4.26 -6.54 -16.48
N PRO A 108 5.60 -6.55 -16.33
CA PRO A 108 6.41 -7.71 -16.77
C PRO A 108 6.03 -9.05 -16.13
N ALA A 109 5.39 -9.04 -14.95
CA ALA A 109 4.94 -10.26 -14.29
C ALA A 109 3.45 -10.57 -14.52
N HIS A 110 2.64 -9.54 -14.80
CA HIS A 110 1.18 -9.65 -14.67
C HIS A 110 0.39 -9.28 -15.93
N VAL A 111 1.02 -8.75 -16.98
CA VAL A 111 0.33 -8.22 -18.17
C VAL A 111 -0.63 -9.22 -18.82
N ASP A 112 -0.28 -10.51 -18.83
CA ASP A 112 -1.10 -11.57 -19.45
C ASP A 112 -2.44 -11.83 -18.74
N ASN A 113 -2.66 -11.25 -17.55
CA ASN A 113 -3.93 -11.32 -16.82
C ASN A 113 -4.92 -10.21 -17.23
N PHE A 114 -4.52 -9.32 -18.13
CA PHE A 114 -5.33 -8.20 -18.61
C PHE A 114 -5.54 -8.30 -20.12
N LYS A 115 -6.69 -7.84 -20.61
CA LYS A 115 -6.90 -7.73 -22.07
C LYS A 115 -6.01 -6.65 -22.69
N SER A 116 -5.57 -5.69 -21.87
CA SER A 116 -4.65 -4.61 -22.22
C SER A 116 -4.03 -4.05 -20.93
N PRO A 117 -2.77 -3.58 -20.93
CA PRO A 117 -2.17 -2.88 -19.80
C PRO A 117 -3.01 -1.70 -19.29
N LEU A 118 -3.76 -1.05 -20.18
CA LEU A 118 -4.63 0.08 -19.83
C LEU A 118 -5.74 -0.31 -18.85
N GLN A 119 -6.17 -1.58 -18.83
CA GLN A 119 -7.16 -2.04 -17.86
C GLN A 119 -6.67 -1.91 -16.42
N ALA A 120 -5.35 -1.99 -16.19
CA ALA A 120 -4.78 -1.80 -14.87
C ALA A 120 -4.84 -0.33 -14.39
N LEU A 121 -5.19 0.64 -15.23
CA LEU A 121 -5.47 2.02 -14.81
C LEU A 121 -6.91 2.22 -14.31
N ASP A 122 -7.80 1.25 -14.54
CA ASP A 122 -9.13 1.27 -13.92
C ASP A 122 -8.99 1.01 -12.40
N PRO A 123 -9.41 1.95 -11.53
CA PRO A 123 -9.22 1.82 -10.09
C PRO A 123 -9.84 0.56 -9.49
N THR A 124 -11.01 0.15 -9.98
CA THR A 124 -11.70 -1.03 -9.46
C THR A 124 -11.00 -2.30 -9.92
N ILE A 125 -10.64 -2.43 -11.19
CA ILE A 125 -9.90 -3.59 -11.70
C ILE A 125 -8.54 -3.71 -10.98
N ASN A 126 -7.83 -2.59 -10.83
CA ASN A 126 -6.52 -2.55 -10.18
C ASN A 126 -6.58 -3.03 -8.73
N LEU A 127 -7.51 -2.48 -7.93
CA LEU A 127 -7.65 -2.85 -6.53
C LEU A 127 -8.08 -4.31 -6.36
N ASN A 128 -8.99 -4.82 -7.18
CA ASN A 128 -9.39 -6.23 -7.12
C ASN A 128 -8.22 -7.16 -7.46
N TYR A 129 -7.40 -6.80 -8.46
CA TYR A 129 -6.22 -7.58 -8.81
C TYR A 129 -5.16 -7.56 -7.69
N ALA A 130 -4.87 -6.39 -7.12
CA ALA A 130 -3.95 -6.23 -5.99
C ALA A 130 -4.42 -7.04 -4.76
N ALA A 131 -5.72 -6.95 -4.44
CA ALA A 131 -6.35 -7.70 -3.37
C ALA A 131 -6.18 -9.23 -3.58
N ASN A 132 -6.47 -9.71 -4.78
CA ASN A 132 -6.31 -11.12 -5.12
C ASN A 132 -4.85 -11.60 -4.98
N LEU A 133 -3.87 -10.80 -5.42
CA LEU A 133 -2.44 -11.12 -5.24
C LEU A 133 -2.06 -11.21 -3.75
N LEU A 134 -2.51 -10.24 -2.95
CA LEU A 134 -2.24 -10.22 -1.51
C LEU A 134 -2.83 -11.44 -0.81
N VAL A 135 -4.08 -11.81 -1.14
CA VAL A 135 -4.73 -13.03 -0.61
C VAL A 135 -3.97 -14.28 -1.04
N LYS A 136 -3.53 -14.38 -2.30
CA LYS A 136 -2.71 -15.52 -2.76
C LYS A 136 -1.45 -15.68 -1.90
N HIS A 137 -0.78 -14.59 -1.56
CA HIS A 137 0.37 -14.65 -0.67
C HIS A 137 -0.01 -15.01 0.77
N TYR A 138 -1.13 -14.49 1.28
CA TYR A 138 -1.63 -14.87 2.60
C TYR A 138 -1.96 -16.36 2.70
N LEU A 139 -2.63 -16.93 1.70
CA LEU A 139 -2.92 -18.36 1.64
C LEU A 139 -1.64 -19.21 1.72
N SER A 140 -0.54 -18.77 1.08
CA SER A 140 0.75 -19.45 1.23
C SER A 140 1.28 -19.48 2.67
N THR A 141 0.92 -18.50 3.50
CA THR A 141 1.30 -18.47 4.93
C THR A 141 0.42 -19.40 5.76
N VAL A 142 -0.85 -19.54 5.38
CA VAL A 142 -1.79 -20.49 5.98
C VAL A 142 -1.33 -21.93 5.70
N GLU A 143 -0.95 -22.23 4.46
CA GLU A 143 -0.40 -23.54 4.07
C GLU A 143 0.87 -23.91 4.85
N GLN A 144 1.65 -22.90 5.25
CA GLN A 144 2.85 -23.06 6.08
C GLN A 144 2.54 -23.19 7.58
N GLY A 145 1.27 -23.15 7.98
CA GLY A 145 0.83 -23.26 9.36
C GLY A 145 1.03 -22.00 10.20
N SER A 146 1.37 -20.87 9.58
CA SER A 146 1.58 -19.58 10.26
C SER A 146 0.90 -18.45 9.49
N PRO A 147 -0.44 -18.33 9.57
CA PRO A 147 -1.19 -17.27 8.91
C PRO A 147 -0.68 -15.89 9.32
N ASP A 148 -0.22 -15.10 8.35
CA ASP A 148 0.40 -13.80 8.62
C ASP A 148 0.26 -12.85 7.43
N TRP A 149 -0.58 -11.82 7.60
CA TRP A 149 -0.79 -10.81 6.56
C TRP A 149 0.46 -9.99 6.29
N TRP A 150 1.32 -9.75 7.28
CA TRP A 150 2.55 -8.97 7.09
C TRP A 150 3.61 -9.74 6.30
N VAL A 151 3.68 -11.06 6.46
CA VAL A 151 4.46 -11.92 5.55
C VAL A 151 3.90 -11.84 4.13
N ALA A 152 2.57 -11.88 3.97
CA ALA A 152 1.92 -11.75 2.66
C ALA A 152 2.24 -10.39 1.99
N VAL A 153 2.20 -9.30 2.76
CA VAL A 153 2.61 -7.95 2.32
C VAL A 153 4.06 -7.92 1.84
N GLY A 154 4.97 -8.57 2.55
CA GLY A 154 6.37 -8.67 2.10
C GLY A 154 6.49 -9.39 0.75
N LYS A 155 5.77 -10.52 0.60
CA LYS A 155 5.77 -11.31 -0.64
C LYS A 155 5.08 -10.59 -1.80
N TYR A 156 4.09 -9.74 -1.54
CA TYR A 156 3.45 -8.88 -2.55
C TYR A 156 4.48 -8.04 -3.30
N TYR A 157 5.44 -7.45 -2.57
CA TYR A 157 6.52 -6.66 -3.18
C TYR A 157 7.66 -7.53 -3.74
N SER A 158 8.09 -8.55 -2.99
CA SER A 158 9.21 -9.42 -3.40
C SER A 158 8.89 -10.88 -3.04
N PRO A 159 8.34 -11.66 -3.99
CA PRO A 159 7.88 -13.03 -3.72
C PRO A 159 9.02 -14.07 -3.69
N GLY A 160 10.25 -13.68 -4.03
CA GLY A 160 11.37 -14.60 -4.17
C GLY A 160 11.90 -15.11 -2.82
N ASP A 161 12.05 -16.42 -2.68
CA ASP A 161 12.52 -17.05 -1.44
C ASP A 161 14.04 -16.97 -1.24
N GLY A 162 14.82 -16.46 -2.19
CA GLY A 162 16.26 -16.26 -2.01
C GLY A 162 16.61 -15.22 -0.93
N PRO A 163 17.86 -15.17 -0.43
CA PRO A 163 18.26 -14.24 0.64
C PRO A 163 17.92 -12.76 0.33
N LYS A 164 18.16 -12.32 -0.91
CA LYS A 164 17.82 -10.97 -1.37
C LYS A 164 16.32 -10.70 -1.33
N GLY A 165 15.50 -11.62 -1.87
CA GLY A 165 14.05 -11.46 -1.91
C GLY A 165 13.44 -11.41 -0.51
N ARG A 166 13.87 -12.31 0.37
CA ARG A 166 13.46 -12.30 1.79
C ARG A 166 13.82 -11.01 2.52
N ALA A 167 15.03 -10.47 2.28
CA ALA A 167 15.43 -9.19 2.86
C ALA A 167 14.55 -8.03 2.35
N GLN A 168 14.29 -7.97 1.04
CA GLN A 168 13.41 -6.97 0.45
C GLN A 168 11.98 -7.07 0.98
N ALA A 169 11.42 -8.29 1.06
CA ALA A 169 10.10 -8.54 1.63
C ALA A 169 10.00 -8.08 3.10
N ALA A 170 11.04 -8.38 3.90
CA ALA A 170 11.09 -7.96 5.30
C ALA A 170 11.17 -6.43 5.46
N SER A 171 12.00 -5.76 4.67
CA SER A 171 12.08 -4.29 4.67
C SER A 171 10.76 -3.67 4.22
N TYR A 172 10.16 -4.19 3.16
CA TYR A 172 8.91 -3.69 2.60
C TYR A 172 7.76 -3.81 3.61
N ARG A 173 7.55 -5.01 4.21
CA ARG A 173 6.48 -5.17 5.20
C ARG A 173 6.64 -4.26 6.42
N GLN A 174 7.88 -3.98 6.85
CA GLN A 174 8.11 -3.04 7.96
C GLN A 174 7.66 -1.61 7.60
N MET A 175 7.92 -1.16 6.37
CA MET A 175 7.47 0.16 5.90
C MET A 175 5.93 0.24 5.87
N VAL A 176 5.27 -0.78 5.33
CA VAL A 176 3.81 -0.84 5.25
C VAL A 176 3.20 -0.92 6.65
N PHE A 177 3.78 -1.73 7.55
CA PHE A 177 3.34 -1.83 8.94
C PHE A 177 3.42 -0.50 9.68
N ASN A 178 4.55 0.20 9.59
CA ASN A 178 4.73 1.52 10.21
C ASN A 178 3.73 2.55 9.67
N ARG A 179 3.30 2.39 8.42
CA ARG A 179 2.27 3.21 7.80
C ARG A 179 0.88 2.86 8.33
N CYS A 180 0.57 1.58 8.49
CA CYS A 180 -0.67 1.09 9.09
C CYS A 180 -0.87 1.67 10.51
N LEU A 181 0.19 1.65 11.33
CA LEU A 181 0.17 2.19 12.69
C LEU A 181 -0.15 3.68 12.80
N ARG A 182 -0.07 4.45 11.70
CA ARG A 182 -0.45 5.86 11.71
C ARG A 182 -1.95 6.08 11.84
N PHE A 183 -2.77 5.05 11.62
CA PHE A 183 -4.23 5.17 11.64
C PHE A 183 -4.93 4.00 12.33
N SER A 184 -4.24 2.94 12.75
CA SER A 184 -4.85 1.78 13.40
C SER A 184 -3.86 1.04 14.30
N GLU A 185 -4.21 0.78 15.56
CA GLU A 185 -3.41 -0.07 16.45
C GLU A 185 -3.63 -1.57 16.18
N ARG A 186 -4.74 -1.91 15.51
CA ARG A 186 -5.10 -3.29 15.14
C ARG A 186 -4.08 -3.93 14.19
N CYS A 187 -3.17 -3.15 13.61
CA CYS A 187 -2.09 -3.65 12.78
C CYS A 187 -1.27 -4.74 13.49
N TYR A 188 -1.14 -4.70 14.82
CA TYR A 188 -0.47 -5.74 15.60
C TYR A 188 -1.22 -7.09 15.62
N GLU A 189 -2.51 -7.11 15.31
CA GLU A 189 -3.36 -8.32 15.33
C GLU A 189 -3.24 -9.14 14.03
N TYR A 190 -2.68 -8.56 12.96
CA TYR A 190 -2.74 -9.15 11.62
C TYR A 190 -1.58 -10.09 11.25
N GLY A 191 -0.67 -10.38 12.18
CA GLY A 191 0.38 -11.37 11.98
C GLY A 191 1.46 -11.34 13.06
N GLN A 192 1.98 -12.52 13.42
CA GLN A 192 3.00 -12.66 14.47
C GLN A 192 4.33 -12.01 14.09
N SER A 193 4.65 -11.90 12.80
CA SER A 193 5.92 -11.33 12.32
C SER A 193 6.12 -9.86 12.67
N MET A 194 5.04 -9.14 13.02
CA MET A 194 5.07 -7.75 13.46
C MET A 194 4.49 -7.55 14.87
N ALA A 195 4.11 -8.62 15.56
CA ALA A 195 3.63 -8.54 16.93
C ALA A 195 4.73 -7.99 17.86
N PRO A 196 4.38 -7.24 18.91
CA PRO A 196 5.37 -6.82 19.90
C PRO A 196 6.03 -8.07 20.49
N ARG A 197 7.36 -8.06 20.64
CA ARG A 197 8.01 -9.14 21.39
C ARG A 197 7.45 -9.08 22.82
N GLN A 198 6.93 -10.20 23.31
CA GLN A 198 6.70 -10.30 24.73
C GLN A 198 8.06 -10.25 25.41
N GLU A 199 8.35 -9.17 26.13
CA GLU A 199 9.46 -9.16 27.07
C GLU A 199 9.15 -10.25 28.10
N GLY A 200 9.89 -11.34 28.03
CA GLY A 200 9.75 -12.45 28.96
C GLY A 200 9.91 -11.92 30.38
N GLY A 201 8.85 -12.07 31.19
CA GLY A 201 8.97 -11.95 32.63
C GLY A 201 10.05 -12.91 33.09
N ALA A 202 11.17 -12.37 33.55
CA ALA A 202 12.11 -13.10 34.37
C ALA A 202 11.38 -13.51 35.65
N GLY A 203 11.11 -14.80 35.78
CA GLY A 203 10.72 -15.49 37.01
C GLY A 203 11.73 -16.57 37.31
#